data_AF-A0A712HLN0-F1
#
_entry.id   AF-A0A712HLN0-F1
#
_cell.length_a   1.000
_cell.length_b   1.000
_cell.length_c   1.000
_cell.angle_alpha   90.00
_cell.angle_beta   90.00
_cell.angle_gamma   90.00
#
_symmetry.space_group_name_H-M   'P 1'
#
loop_
_entity.id
_entity.type
_entity.pdbx_description
1 polymer ?
#
loop_
_entity_poly.entity_id
_entity_poly.type
_entity_poly.pdbx_seq_one_letter_code
_entity_poly.pdbx_strand_id
1 'polypeptide(L)'
;AFSHLLDERFTWGGVELHFDVEKGVITRAQAFTDSLNPAPLEALAERLQGCLYRADKLQETCEALLVDFPEQEKELRELSAWIAEAVR
;
A
#
# COMPACT_ATOMS: atom_id res chain seq x y z
N ALA A 1 -14.53 2.90 14.06
CA ALA A 1 -13.27 2.20 13.80
C ALA A 1 -13.61 0.94 13.05
N PHE A 2 -12.78 0.51 12.11
CA PHE A 2 -12.90 -0.76 11.41
C PHE A 2 -11.51 -1.25 11.00
N SER A 3 -11.39 -2.53 10.69
CA SER A 3 -10.19 -3.09 10.05
C SER A 3 -10.53 -3.50 8.62
N HIS A 4 -9.58 -3.37 7.70
CA HIS A 4 -9.73 -3.78 6.30
C HIS A 4 -8.53 -4.60 5.87
N LEU A 5 -8.80 -5.77 5.28
CA LEU A 5 -7.82 -6.62 4.64
C LEU A 5 -8.02 -6.51 3.13
N LEU A 6 -6.95 -6.15 2.43
CA LEU A 6 -6.88 -6.09 0.97
C LEU A 6 -5.86 -7.13 0.50
N ASP A 7 -6.20 -7.92 -0.52
CA ASP A 7 -5.28 -8.86 -1.13
C ASP A 7 -5.33 -8.79 -2.65
N GLU A 8 -4.17 -8.97 -3.30
CA GLU A 8 -4.07 -9.02 -4.76
C GLU A 8 -2.87 -9.86 -5.20
N ARG A 9 -3.04 -10.57 -6.32
CA ARG A 9 -1.98 -11.39 -6.91
C ARG A 9 -1.45 -10.72 -8.18
N PHE A 10 -0.33 -10.00 -8.03
CA PHE A 10 0.40 -9.48 -9.17
C PHE A 10 1.32 -10.54 -9.79
N THR A 11 1.81 -10.23 -10.99
CA THR A 11 2.78 -11.10 -11.69
C THR A 11 4.14 -11.21 -10.97
N TRP A 12 4.47 -10.23 -10.14
CA TRP A 12 5.71 -10.12 -9.36
C TRP A 12 5.58 -10.59 -7.91
N GLY A 13 4.38 -10.92 -7.45
CA GLY A 13 4.12 -11.39 -6.09
C GLY A 13 2.68 -11.16 -5.65
N GLY A 14 2.26 -11.86 -4.60
CA GLY A 14 1.07 -11.55 -3.82
C GLY A 14 1.35 -10.41 -2.84
N VAL A 15 0.35 -9.56 -2.64
CA VAL A 15 0.38 -8.46 -1.68
C VAL A 15 -0.87 -8.54 -0.82
N GLU A 16 -0.68 -8.52 0.49
CA GLU A 16 -1.76 -8.43 1.46
C GLU A 16 -1.51 -7.23 2.38
N LEU A 17 -2.49 -6.34 2.49
CA LEU A 17 -2.43 -5.12 3.31
C LEU A 17 -3.51 -5.17 4.39
N HIS A 18 -3.10 -4.96 5.64
CA HIS A 18 -4.01 -4.89 6.78
C HIS A 18 -4.03 -3.46 7.31
N PHE A 19 -5.21 -2.85 7.37
CA PHE A 19 -5.40 -1.52 7.93
C PHE A 19 -6.30 -1.58 9.15
N ASP A 20 -5.89 -0.91 10.23
CA ASP A 20 -6.80 -0.46 11.27
C ASP A 20 -7.13 1.02 11.02
N VAL A 21 -8.41 1.38 10.95
CA VAL A 21 -8.87 2.72 10.58
C VAL A 21 -9.75 3.31 11.66
N GLU A 22 -9.37 4.50 12.13
CA GLU A 22 -10.13 5.29 13.10
C GLU A 22 -10.35 6.70 12.58
N LYS A 23 -11.61 7.16 12.59
CA LYS A 23 -12.00 8.51 12.12
C LYS A 23 -11.47 8.83 10.70
N GLY A 24 -11.39 7.82 9.84
CA GLY A 24 -10.89 7.96 8.47
C GLY A 24 -9.36 8.03 8.34
N VAL A 25 -8.62 7.76 9.41
CA VAL A 25 -7.15 7.71 9.43
C VAL A 25 -6.70 6.29 9.69
N ILE A 26 -5.72 5.81 8.92
CA ILE A 26 -5.07 4.52 9.14
C ILE A 26 -4.18 4.64 10.38
N THR A 27 -4.57 4.00 11.48
CA THR A 27 -3.81 4.02 12.75
C THR A 27 -2.73 2.93 12.80
N ARG A 28 -2.89 1.87 12.01
CA ARG A 28 -1.91 0.81 11.79
C ARG A 28 -2.03 0.28 10.37
N ALA A 29 -0.89 0.06 9.73
CA ALA A 29 -0.78 -0.64 8.46
C ALA A 29 0.25 -1.77 8.56
N GLN A 30 -0.04 -2.91 7.97
CA GLN A 30 0.89 -4.03 7.83
C GLN A 30 0.85 -4.53 6.40
N ALA A 31 2.01 -4.88 5.86
CA ALA A 31 2.14 -5.47 4.53
C ALA A 31 2.75 -6.86 4.64
N PHE A 32 2.17 -7.81 3.92
CA PHE A 32 2.69 -9.17 3.75
C PHE A 32 2.84 -9.44 2.25
N THR A 33 3.96 -10.05 1.86
CA THR A 33 4.22 -10.32 0.45
C THR A 33 5.17 -11.51 0.27
N ASP A 34 5.01 -12.23 -0.85
CA ASP A 34 5.99 -13.20 -1.35
C ASP A 34 6.83 -12.64 -2.51
N SER A 35 6.76 -11.32 -2.76
CA SER A 35 7.60 -10.61 -3.72
C SER A 35 9.08 -10.80 -3.41
N LEU A 36 9.90 -10.90 -4.46
CA LEU A 36 11.37 -10.95 -4.33
C LEU A 36 11.96 -9.61 -3.84
N ASN A 37 11.19 -8.52 -3.90
CA ASN A 37 11.60 -7.18 -3.48
C ASN A 37 10.61 -6.63 -2.42
N PRO A 38 10.70 -7.05 -1.15
CA PRO A 38 9.74 -6.65 -0.11
C PRO A 38 9.94 -5.22 0.42
N ALA A 39 11.16 -4.66 0.28
CA ALA A 39 11.53 -3.38 0.89
C ALA A 39 10.58 -2.19 0.57
N PRO A 40 10.07 -2.00 -0.67
CA PRO A 40 9.12 -0.93 -0.94
C PRO A 40 7.78 -1.13 -0.21
N LEU A 41 7.33 -2.37 0.00
CA LEU A 41 6.06 -2.68 0.66
C LEU A 41 6.16 -2.50 2.19
N GLU A 42 7.31 -2.86 2.76
CA GLU A 42 7.64 -2.55 4.16
C GLU A 42 7.62 -1.03 4.39
N ALA A 43 8.30 -0.27 3.54
CA ALA A 43 8.30 1.19 3.59
C ALA A 43 6.90 1.80 3.36
N LEU A 44 6.09 1.19 2.49
CA LEU A 44 4.70 1.60 2.29
C LEU A 44 3.88 1.46 3.57
N ALA A 45 3.97 0.32 4.26
CA ALA A 45 3.23 0.09 5.50
C ALA A 45 3.58 1.14 6.57
N GLU A 46 4.85 1.50 6.69
CA GLU A 46 5.28 2.58 7.60
C GLU A 46 4.68 3.94 7.21
N ARG A 47 4.72 4.31 5.92
CA ARG A 47 4.21 5.60 5.43
C ARG A 47 2.69 5.72 5.48
N LEU A 48 1.98 4.61 5.40
CA LEU A 48 0.52 4.58 5.48
C LEU A 48 0.00 4.81 6.90
N GLN A 49 0.83 4.64 7.94
CA GLN A 49 0.43 4.98 9.29
C GLN A 49 0.24 6.50 9.43
N GLY A 50 -0.97 6.91 9.83
CA GLY A 50 -1.39 8.31 9.88
C GLY A 50 -1.94 8.86 8.56
N CYS A 51 -1.93 8.07 7.48
CA CYS A 51 -2.52 8.46 6.21
C CYS A 51 -4.06 8.44 6.27
N LEU A 52 -4.71 9.30 5.49
CA LEU A 52 -6.17 9.26 5.33
C LEU A 52 -6.54 8.02 4.52
N TYR A 53 -7.53 7.28 5.00
CA TYR A 53 -8.12 6.16 4.29
C TYR A 53 -9.00 6.68 3.13
N ARG A 54 -8.35 7.11 2.05
CA ARG A 54 -8.97 7.69 0.85
C ARG A 54 -8.12 7.38 -0.38
N ALA A 55 -8.75 6.99 -1.48
CA ALA A 55 -8.08 6.48 -2.68
C ALA A 55 -6.92 7.37 -3.18
N ASP A 56 -7.16 8.68 -3.30
CA ASP A 56 -6.14 9.66 -3.72
C ASP A 56 -4.94 9.72 -2.78
N LYS A 57 -5.16 9.63 -1.46
CA LYS A 57 -4.07 9.69 -0.46
C LYS A 57 -3.26 8.40 -0.40
N LEU A 58 -3.90 7.26 -0.58
CA LEU A 58 -3.18 5.99 -0.68
C LEU A 58 -2.34 5.94 -1.97
N GLN A 59 -2.91 6.40 -3.08
CA GLN A 59 -2.20 6.52 -4.36
C GLN A 59 -0.99 7.46 -4.27
N GLU A 60 -1.18 8.69 -3.76
CA GLU A 60 -0.08 9.65 -3.54
C GLU A 60 1.04 9.05 -2.68
N THR A 61 0.68 8.31 -1.62
CA THR A 61 1.66 7.69 -0.71
C THR A 61 2.45 6.58 -1.40
N CYS A 62 1.80 5.77 -2.24
CA CYS A 62 2.48 4.75 -3.04
C CYS A 62 3.41 5.37 -4.09
N GLU A 63 2.96 6.40 -4.80
CA GLU A 63 3.77 7.07 -5.83
C GLU A 63 4.98 7.79 -5.23
N ALA A 64 4.89 8.28 -4.00
CA ALA A 64 6.03 8.89 -3.30
C ALA A 64 7.20 7.91 -3.05
N LEU A 65 6.94 6.58 -3.04
CA LEU A 65 8.00 5.57 -2.92
C LEU A 65 8.87 5.46 -4.18
N LEU A 66 8.39 5.92 -5.33
CA LEU A 66 9.15 5.86 -6.59
C LEU A 66 10.49 6.61 -6.52
N VAL A 67 10.58 7.62 -5.64
CA VAL A 67 11.82 8.39 -5.41
C VAL A 67 12.88 7.52 -4.73
N ASP A 68 12.46 6.67 -3.79
CA ASP A 68 13.35 5.84 -2.98
C ASP A 68 13.61 4.46 -3.61
N PHE A 69 12.67 3.99 -4.43
CA PHE A 69 12.68 2.66 -5.06
C PHE A 69 12.47 2.74 -6.58
N PRO A 70 13.32 3.46 -7.33
CA PRO A 70 13.15 3.64 -8.77
C PRO A 70 13.25 2.33 -9.57
N GLU A 71 13.98 1.33 -9.04
CA GLU A 71 14.11 0.01 -9.69
C GLU A 71 12.81 -0.80 -9.69
N GLN A 72 11.87 -0.49 -8.80
CA GLN A 72 10.56 -1.14 -8.67
C GLN A 72 9.42 -0.24 -9.19
N GLU A 73 9.73 0.70 -10.09
CA GLU A 73 8.75 1.68 -10.58
C GLU A 73 7.49 1.01 -11.15
N LYS A 74 7.66 -0.06 -11.93
CA LYS A 74 6.53 -0.74 -12.56
C LYS A 74 5.60 -1.36 -11.52
N GLU A 75 6.16 -2.10 -10.57
CA GLU A 75 5.44 -2.76 -9.49
C GLU A 75 4.72 -1.75 -8.60
N LEU A 76 5.40 -0.65 -8.24
CA LEU A 76 4.80 0.42 -7.42
C LEU A 76 3.66 1.15 -8.15
N ARG A 77 3.73 1.31 -9.47
CA ARG A 77 2.63 1.88 -10.25
C ARG A 77 1.43 0.95 -10.32
N GLU A 78 1.65 -0.36 -10.53
CA GLU A 78 0.58 -1.37 -10.48
C GLU A 78 -0.09 -1.40 -9.10
N LEU A 79 0.71 -1.43 -8.03
CA LEU A 79 0.25 -1.39 -6.63
C LEU A 79 -0.55 -0.11 -6.33
N SER A 80 -0.08 1.04 -6.78
CA SER A 80 -0.72 2.34 -6.58
C SER A 80 -2.08 2.44 -7.27
N ALA A 81 -2.18 1.94 -8.51
CA ALA A 81 -3.46 1.88 -9.21
C ALA A 81 -4.44 0.93 -8.51
N TRP A 82 -3.96 -0.23 -8.08
CA TRP A 82 -4.78 -1.22 -7.38
C TRP A 82 -5.29 -0.71 -6.03
N ILE A 83 -4.42 -0.18 -5.16
CA ILE A 83 -4.83 0.25 -3.81
C ILE A 83 -5.89 1.35 -3.87
N ALA A 84 -5.81 2.23 -4.88
CA ALA A 84 -6.78 3.29 -5.09
C ALA A 84 -8.16 2.75 -5.50
N GLU A 85 -8.20 1.68 -6.30
CA GLU A 85 -9.45 1.03 -6.69
C GLU A 85 -10.02 0.18 -5.55
N ALA A 86 -9.16 -0.51 -4.81
CA ALA A 86 -9.55 -1.42 -3.73
C ALA A 86 -10.23 -0.71 -2.53
N VAL A 87 -10.03 0.60 -2.38
CA VAL A 87 -10.64 1.42 -1.30
C VAL A 87 -11.75 2.36 -1.78
N ARG A 88 -12.14 2.30 -3.05
CA ARG A 88 -13.22 3.14 -3.61
C ARG A 88 -14.62 2.73 -3.15
#